data_AF-A0A960A3Q7-F1
#
_entry.id   AF-A0A960A3Q7-F1
#
_cell.length_a   1.000
_cell.length_b   1.000
_cell.length_c   1.000
_cell.angle_alpha   90.00
_cell.angle_beta   90.00
_cell.angle_gamma   90.00
#
_symmetry.space_group_name_H-M   'P 1'
#
loop_
_entity.id
_entity.type
_entity.pdbx_description
1 polymer ?
#
loop_
_entity_poly.entity_id
_entity_poly.type
_entity_poly.pdbx_seq_one_letter_code
_entity_poly.pdbx_strand_id
1 'polypeptide(L)'
;MVLSGISMVATADPELPEDPVAEALTEAAASGEIVEISELTDENSLSVANPDGTVTVTLDREAVRVRDGGEFVPVDTSLVVTPFDRWI
;
A
#
# COMPACT_ATOMS: atom_id res chain seq x y z
N MET A 1 -16.76 -21.98 43.11
CA MET A 1 -15.75 -20.92 42.90
C MET A 1 -14.37 -21.53 43.02
N VAL A 2 -13.70 -21.71 41.87
CA VAL A 2 -12.28 -21.46 41.54
C VAL A 2 -11.93 -22.38 40.36
N LEU A 3 -11.78 -21.82 39.16
CA LEU A 3 -11.12 -22.51 38.06
C LEU A 3 -9.84 -21.74 37.74
N SER A 4 -8.76 -22.45 38.08
CA SER A 4 -7.37 -22.34 37.66
C SER A 4 -7.12 -21.49 36.41
N GLY A 5 -6.16 -20.57 36.53
CA GLY A 5 -5.66 -19.75 35.43
C GLY A 5 -5.05 -20.60 34.31
N ILE A 6 -5.40 -20.24 33.08
CA ILE A 6 -4.71 -20.67 31.88
C ILE A 6 -3.68 -19.60 31.58
N SER A 7 -2.42 -19.92 31.89
CA SER A 7 -1.26 -19.22 31.34
C SER A 7 -1.21 -19.52 29.86
N MET A 8 -1.66 -18.59 29.02
CA MET A 8 -1.51 -18.71 27.57
C MET A 8 -0.04 -18.41 27.25
N VAL A 9 0.78 -19.47 27.23
CA VAL A 9 2.07 -19.41 26.57
C VAL A 9 1.77 -19.22 25.08
N ALA A 10 2.02 -18.02 24.58
CA ALA A 10 2.00 -17.76 23.15
C ALA A 10 3.15 -18.56 22.54
N THR A 11 2.85 -19.77 22.07
CA THR A 11 3.70 -20.42 21.08
C THR A 11 3.58 -19.56 19.83
N ALA A 12 4.66 -18.89 19.45
CA ALA A 12 4.74 -18.23 18.16
C ALA A 12 4.62 -19.34 17.10
N ASP A 13 3.52 -19.34 16.37
CA ASP A 13 3.33 -20.14 15.17
C ASP A 13 4.01 -19.38 14.03
N PRO A 14 5.13 -19.87 13.45
CA PRO A 14 5.75 -19.22 12.31
C PRO A 14 4.96 -19.58 11.05
N GLU A 15 4.63 -18.60 10.21
CA GLU A 15 3.84 -18.71 8.96
C GLU A 15 2.32 -18.48 9.08
N LEU A 16 1.91 -17.40 9.75
CA LEU A 16 0.76 -16.67 9.21
C LEU A 16 1.19 -16.08 7.86
N PRO A 17 0.38 -16.18 6.78
CA PRO A 17 0.64 -15.36 5.60
C PRO A 17 0.74 -13.92 6.09
N GLU A 18 1.84 -13.23 5.72
CA GLU A 18 2.04 -11.86 6.15
C GLU A 18 0.83 -11.06 5.68
N ASP A 19 0.07 -10.48 6.62
CA ASP A 19 -1.09 -9.67 6.30
C ASP A 19 -0.56 -8.29 5.86
N PRO A 20 -0.59 -7.96 4.56
CA PRO A 20 0.03 -6.74 4.05
C PRO A 20 -0.62 -5.49 4.66
N VAL A 21 -1.87 -5.60 5.13
CA VAL A 21 -2.57 -4.50 5.81
C VAL A 21 -1.99 -4.28 7.20
N ALA A 22 -1.74 -5.36 7.96
CA ALA A 22 -1.21 -5.27 9.31
C ALA A 22 0.24 -4.74 9.31
N GLU A 23 1.06 -5.16 8.35
CA GLU A 23 2.41 -4.65 8.16
C GLU A 23 2.40 -3.14 7.84
N ALA A 24 1.64 -2.73 6.82
CA ALA A 24 1.56 -1.33 6.42
C ALA A 24 1.01 -0.41 7.52
N LEU A 25 0.02 -0.87 8.30
CA LEU A 25 -0.49 -0.13 9.46
C LEU A 25 0.56 0.01 10.57
N THR A 26 1.36 -1.03 10.80
CA THR A 26 2.46 -0.99 11.77
C THR A 26 3.53 0.00 11.32
N GLU A 27 3.88 -0.01 10.05
CA GLU A 27 4.83 0.93 9.47
C GLU A 27 4.31 2.37 9.53
N ALA A 28 3.07 2.62 9.10
CA ALA A 28 2.45 3.95 9.13
C ALA A 28 2.36 4.52 10.56
N ALA A 29 2.04 3.67 11.55
CA ALA A 29 2.03 4.07 12.95
C ALA A 29 3.44 4.39 13.48
N ALA A 30 4.47 3.68 13.01
CA ALA A 30 5.85 3.88 13.43
C ALA A 30 6.51 5.10 12.77
N SER A 31 6.26 5.32 11.48
CA SER A 31 6.79 6.45 10.72
C SER A 31 6.02 7.75 10.96
N GLY A 32 4.71 7.65 11.24
CA GLY A 32 3.80 8.78 11.23
C GLY A 32 3.43 9.25 9.82
N GLU A 33 3.74 8.45 8.80
CA GLU A 33 3.50 8.73 7.38
C GLU A 33 2.46 7.78 6.78
N ILE A 34 1.85 8.17 5.68
CA ILE A 34 0.93 7.31 4.92
C ILE A 34 1.75 6.28 4.15
N VAL A 35 1.39 5.00 4.26
CA VAL A 35 2.10 3.89 3.61
C VAL A 35 1.17 3.24 2.58
N GLU A 36 1.65 3.04 1.34
CA GLU A 36 0.90 2.35 0.29
C GLU A 36 0.87 0.84 0.54
N ILE A 37 -0.29 0.22 0.33
CA ILE A 37 -0.45 -1.24 0.40
C ILE A 37 -0.42 -1.77 -1.04
N SER A 38 0.77 -2.06 -1.53
CA SER A 38 1.03 -2.42 -2.93
C SER A 38 0.26 -3.65 -3.39
N GLU A 39 0.03 -4.62 -2.49
CA GLU A 39 -0.73 -5.85 -2.77
C GLU A 39 -2.23 -5.61 -2.96
N LEU A 40 -2.74 -4.48 -2.47
CA LEU A 40 -4.14 -4.05 -2.59
C LEU A 40 -4.31 -2.83 -3.50
N THR A 41 -3.24 -2.43 -4.19
CA THR A 41 -3.24 -1.31 -5.13
C THR A 41 -3.19 -1.88 -6.54
N ASP A 42 -3.98 -1.29 -7.45
CA ASP A 42 -4.03 -1.66 -8.86
C ASP A 42 -4.12 -0.40 -9.74
N GLU A 43 -4.35 -0.56 -11.04
CA GLU A 43 -4.43 0.56 -11.98
C GLU A 43 -5.58 1.55 -11.69
N ASN A 44 -6.64 1.06 -11.03
CA ASN A 44 -7.90 1.75 -10.74
C ASN A 44 -8.15 1.99 -9.24
N SER A 45 -7.34 1.42 -8.36
CA SER A 45 -7.51 1.53 -6.91
C SER A 45 -6.20 1.85 -6.20
N LEU A 46 -6.28 2.72 -5.19
CA LEU A 46 -5.15 3.04 -4.31
C LEU A 46 -5.55 2.75 -2.87
N SER A 47 -4.84 1.81 -2.25
CA SER A 47 -5.03 1.42 -0.87
C SER A 47 -3.86 1.92 -0.03
N VAL A 48 -4.15 2.71 1.01
CA VAL A 48 -3.12 3.27 1.90
C VAL A 48 -3.45 3.04 3.37
N ALA A 49 -2.44 2.72 4.16
CA ALA A 49 -2.47 2.69 5.61
C ALA A 49 -2.15 4.08 6.17
N ASN A 50 -3.00 4.56 7.09
CA ASN A 50 -2.85 5.84 7.75
C ASN A 50 -2.24 5.66 9.16
N PRO A 51 -1.45 6.63 9.65
CA PRO A 51 -0.90 6.60 11.02
C PRO A 51 -1.94 6.56 12.15
N ASP A 52 -3.19 6.92 11.85
CA ASP A 52 -4.31 6.87 12.79
C ASP A 52 -4.90 5.46 12.96
N GLY A 53 -4.33 4.47 12.27
CA GLY A 53 -4.76 3.08 12.32
C GLY A 53 -5.88 2.74 11.34
N THR A 54 -6.23 3.65 10.41
CA THR A 54 -7.23 3.39 9.37
C THR A 54 -6.61 3.03 8.04
N VAL A 55 -7.41 2.41 7.16
CA VAL A 55 -7.05 2.18 5.75
C VAL A 55 -7.98 3.02 4.88
N THR A 56 -7.42 3.72 3.91
CA THR A 56 -8.18 4.47 2.90
C THR A 56 -8.04 3.80 1.55
N VAL A 57 -9.17 3.58 0.88
CA VAL A 57 -9.21 3.08 -0.50
C VAL A 57 -9.81 4.15 -1.39
N THR A 58 -9.05 4.57 -2.39
CA THR A 58 -9.53 5.45 -3.47
C THR A 58 -9.82 4.60 -4.69
N LEU A 59 -10.95 4.85 -5.35
CA LEU A 59 -11.38 4.15 -6.55
C LEU A 59 -11.56 5.14 -7.69
N ASP A 60 -10.88 4.85 -8.80
CA ASP A 60 -10.95 5.63 -10.03
C ASP A 60 -11.75 4.89 -11.09
N ARG A 61 -12.48 5.65 -11.91
CA ARG A 61 -13.32 5.07 -12.99
C ARG A 61 -12.51 4.59 -14.18
N GLU A 62 -11.29 5.10 -14.31
CA GLU A 62 -10.34 4.81 -15.39
C GLU A 62 -8.97 4.53 -14.77
N ALA A 63 -8.09 3.87 -15.51
CA ALA A 63 -6.75 3.58 -15.02
C ALA A 63 -5.93 4.87 -14.95
N VAL A 64 -5.40 5.21 -13.77
CA VAL A 64 -4.62 6.44 -13.53
C VAL A 64 -3.21 6.16 -12.99
N ARG A 65 -2.90 4.90 -12.70
CA ARG A 65 -1.58 4.43 -12.27
C ARG A 65 -1.09 3.29 -13.16
N VAL A 66 0.22 3.10 -13.19
CA VAL A 66 0.89 1.99 -13.87
C VAL A 66 1.90 1.35 -12.94
N ARG A 67 2.16 0.07 -13.14
CA ARG A 67 3.20 -0.64 -12.39
C ARG A 67 4.56 -0.39 -13.02
N ASP A 68 5.45 0.28 -12.30
CA ASP A 68 6.83 0.54 -12.68
C ASP A 68 7.77 0.11 -11.54
N GLY A 69 8.83 -0.64 -11.86
CA GLY A 69 9.78 -1.12 -10.84
C GLY A 69 9.20 -2.01 -9.73
N GLY A 70 7.96 -2.47 -9.84
CA GLY A 70 7.27 -3.26 -8.81
C GLY A 70 6.25 -2.47 -7.98
N GLU A 71 6.26 -1.15 -8.10
CA GLU A 71 5.38 -0.20 -7.40
C GLU A 71 4.35 0.38 -8.38
N PHE A 72 3.21 0.85 -7.87
CA PHE A 72 2.27 1.60 -8.69
C PHE A 72 2.57 3.09 -8.61
N VAL A 73 2.84 3.70 -9.76
CA VAL A 73 3.12 5.13 -9.88
C VAL A 73 2.03 5.82 -10.71
N PRO A 74 1.73 7.11 -10.47
CA PRO A 74 0.84 7.87 -11.33
C PRO A 74 1.30 7.88 -12.79
N VAL A 75 0.37 7.82 -13.73
CA VAL A 75 0.67 7.98 -15.16
C VAL A 75 1.25 9.38 -15.40
N ASP A 76 2.44 9.43 -16.02
CA ASP A 76 3.01 10.69 -16.51
C ASP A 76 2.22 11.17 -17.73
N THR A 77 1.48 12.26 -17.54
CA THR A 77 0.68 12.91 -18.59
C THR A 77 1.36 14.16 -19.13
N SER A 78 2.63 14.41 -18.78
CA SER A 78 3.39 15.53 -19.30
C SER A 78 3.74 15.34 -20.77
N LEU A 79 3.68 16.44 -21.52
CA LEU A 79 4.05 16.46 -22.94
C LEU A 79 5.30 17.31 -23.13
N VAL A 80 6.25 16.79 -23.92
CA VAL A 80 7.45 17.53 -24.32
C VAL A 80 7.29 17.98 -25.76
N VAL A 81 7.42 19.29 -26.01
CA VAL A 81 7.45 19.85 -27.37
C VAL A 81 8.79 19.52 -28.00
N THR A 82 8.79 18.67 -29.03
CA THR A 82 9.97 18.42 -29.85
C THR A 82 10.05 19.47 -30.97
N PRO A 83 11.15 20.23 -31.10
CA PRO A 83 11.28 21.22 -32.18
C PRO A 83 11.35 20.52 -33.54
N PHE A 84 10.55 21.01 -34.49
CA PHE A 84 10.42 20.48 -35.85
C PHE A 84 11.56 20.95 -36.78
N ASP A 85 12.77 21.23 -36.28
CA ASP A 85 13.85 21.86 -37.07
C ASP A 85 14.82 20.88 -37.76
N ARG A 86 14.41 19.64 -38.05
CA ARG A 86 15.29 18.62 -38.67
C ARG A 86 14.80 18.11 -40.04
N TRP A 87 14.16 18.97 -40.82
CA TRP A 87 13.83 18.68 -42.22
C TRP A 87 14.02 19.94 -43.09
N ILE A 88 15.25 20.45 -43.17
CA ILE A 88 15.71 21.36 -44.23
C ILE A 88 17.12 20.92 -44.65
#